data_AF-Q5BWK5-F1
#
_entry.id   AF-Q5BWK5-F1
#
_cell.length_a   1.000
_cell.length_b   1.000
_cell.length_c   1.000
_cell.angle_alpha   90.00
_cell.angle_beta   90.00
_cell.angle_gamma   90.00
#
_symmetry.space_group_name_H-M   'P 1'
#
loop_
_entity.id
_entity.type
_entity.pdbx_description
1 polymer ?
#
loop_
_entity_poly.entity_id
_entity_poly.type
_entity_poly.pdbx_seq_one_letter_code
_entity_poly.pdbx_strand_id
1 'polypeptide(L)'
;GSFRYIWPDTGRKQKITVPNTHPECYRPRESLTTIIVLGYGKLMGEPATRVLLIPKTGRRHQLRVHCAVGLGHPIAGDITYVRRPFDHPNITYIHDIYAMHDVNLDYKLKHMMLHAYSMKIKLQIKNNKADNMISHQLPKMKEYQFHTDDNPFFDVNDAYLWEKDEESKGIVMATIMDTLEGCI
;
A
#
# COMPACT_ATOMS: atom_id res chain seq x y z
N GLY A 1 -13.04 -7.53 -3.42
CA GLY A 1 -13.13 -8.14 -4.74
C GLY A 1 -12.90 -7.04 -5.76
N SER A 2 -13.61 -7.07 -6.87
CA SER A 2 -13.44 -6.02 -7.88
C SER A 2 -14.70 -5.75 -8.66
N PHE A 3 -14.84 -4.54 -9.16
CA PHE A 3 -15.88 -4.17 -10.11
C PHE A 3 -15.27 -3.47 -11.34
N ARG A 4 -16.09 -3.27 -12.38
CA ARG A 4 -15.70 -2.53 -13.57
C ARG A 4 -16.23 -1.10 -13.46
N TYR A 5 -15.32 -0.16 -13.29
CA TYR A 5 -15.59 1.27 -13.25
C TYR A 5 -15.43 1.88 -14.65
N ILE A 6 -16.29 2.84 -14.98
CA ILE A 6 -16.20 3.65 -16.19
C ILE A 6 -15.92 5.08 -15.75
N TRP A 7 -14.75 5.61 -16.10
CA TRP A 7 -14.37 6.97 -15.75
C TRP A 7 -15.28 7.98 -16.45
N PRO A 8 -16.01 8.85 -15.72
CA PRO A 8 -17.00 9.76 -16.31
C PRO A 8 -16.41 10.66 -17.40
N ASP A 9 -15.22 11.23 -17.12
CA ASP A 9 -14.61 12.25 -17.98
C ASP A 9 -14.01 11.66 -19.28
N THR A 10 -13.65 10.37 -19.28
CA THR A 10 -12.89 9.75 -20.38
C THR A 10 -13.60 8.56 -21.02
N GLY A 11 -14.65 8.02 -20.41
CA GLY A 11 -15.29 6.76 -20.79
C GLY A 11 -14.38 5.53 -20.63
N ARG A 12 -13.17 5.69 -20.08
CA ARG A 12 -12.22 4.59 -19.91
C ARG A 12 -12.78 3.55 -18.96
N LYS A 13 -12.74 2.28 -19.37
CA LYS A 13 -13.12 1.14 -18.52
C LYS A 13 -11.92 0.66 -17.73
N GLN A 14 -12.05 0.54 -16.41
CA GLN A 14 -11.01 0.05 -15.54
C GLN A 14 -11.57 -0.91 -14.50
N LYS A 15 -10.86 -2.02 -14.29
CA LYS A 15 -11.15 -2.92 -13.17
C LYS A 15 -10.58 -2.33 -11.89
N ILE A 16 -11.43 -2.02 -10.92
CA ILE A 16 -11.03 -1.45 -9.63
C ILE A 16 -11.19 -2.50 -8.53
N THR A 17 -10.15 -2.64 -7.69
CA THR A 17 -10.22 -3.46 -6.47
C THR A 17 -10.98 -2.68 -5.41
N VAL A 18 -11.94 -3.31 -4.75
CA VAL A 18 -12.81 -2.71 -3.72
C VAL A 18 -12.97 -3.65 -2.53
N PRO A 19 -13.26 -3.13 -1.33
CA PRO A 19 -13.60 -3.97 -0.18
C PRO A 19 -14.88 -4.79 -0.43
N ASN A 20 -15.10 -5.82 0.37
CA ASN A 20 -16.34 -6.61 0.38
C ASN A 20 -17.58 -5.78 0.78
N THR A 21 -17.39 -4.65 1.45
CA THR A 21 -18.46 -3.71 1.79
C THR A 21 -19.01 -2.93 0.59
N HIS A 22 -18.29 -2.93 -0.54
CA HIS A 22 -18.76 -2.25 -1.75
C HIS A 22 -19.88 -3.07 -2.44
N PRO A 23 -21.06 -2.50 -2.78
CA PRO A 23 -22.20 -3.23 -3.34
C PRO A 23 -21.87 -3.95 -4.66
N GLU A 24 -21.04 -3.34 -5.50
CA GLU A 24 -20.61 -3.94 -6.78
C GLU A 24 -19.43 -4.91 -6.65
N CYS A 25 -19.01 -5.25 -5.42
CA CYS A 25 -17.86 -6.11 -5.18
C CYS A 25 -18.13 -7.55 -5.61
N TYR A 26 -17.47 -7.97 -6.70
CA TYR A 26 -17.49 -9.37 -7.12
C TYR A 26 -16.30 -10.16 -6.58
N ARG A 27 -16.58 -11.38 -6.08
CA ARG A 27 -15.61 -12.41 -5.67
C ARG A 27 -14.54 -11.87 -4.70
N PRO A 28 -14.94 -11.40 -3.51
CA PRO A 28 -13.99 -10.94 -2.51
C PRO A 28 -13.09 -12.08 -2.05
N ARG A 29 -11.83 -11.78 -1.76
CA ARG A 29 -10.82 -12.71 -1.27
C ARG A 29 -10.14 -12.10 -0.07
N GLU A 30 -9.86 -12.94 0.92
CA GLU A 30 -9.14 -12.52 2.12
C GLU A 30 -7.82 -11.84 1.77
N SER A 31 -7.57 -10.75 2.51
CA SER A 31 -6.39 -9.94 2.43
C SER A 31 -5.96 -9.47 3.81
N LEU A 32 -4.66 -9.47 4.02
CA LEU A 32 -4.06 -9.20 5.32
C LEU A 32 -2.79 -8.38 5.15
N THR A 33 -2.74 -7.23 5.83
CA THR A 33 -1.58 -6.34 5.86
C THR A 33 -1.31 -5.94 7.30
N THR A 34 -0.06 -6.09 7.75
CA THR A 34 0.39 -5.50 9.01
C THR A 34 0.93 -4.10 8.73
N ILE A 35 0.61 -3.14 9.59
CA ILE A 35 1.04 -1.75 9.47
C ILE A 35 1.83 -1.36 10.70
N ILE A 36 2.91 -0.63 10.49
CA ILE A 36 3.75 -0.07 11.55
C ILE A 36 3.95 1.41 11.25
N VAL A 37 3.55 2.29 12.17
CA VAL A 37 3.82 3.72 12.07
C VAL A 37 5.31 3.98 12.30
N LEU A 38 5.98 4.61 11.33
CA LEU A 38 7.40 4.98 11.41
C LEU A 38 7.62 6.44 11.84
N GLY A 39 6.59 7.28 11.72
CA GLY A 39 6.64 8.66 12.19
C GLY A 39 5.54 9.54 11.58
N TYR A 40 5.19 10.57 12.33
CA TYR A 40 4.29 11.64 11.92
C TYR A 40 5.09 12.83 11.39
N GLY A 41 4.49 13.58 10.48
CA GLY A 41 5.13 14.74 9.88
C GLY A 41 4.22 15.46 8.92
N LYS A 42 4.83 16.26 8.05
CA LYS A 42 4.15 16.95 6.97
C LYS A 42 4.78 16.60 5.64
N LEU A 43 3.95 16.38 4.64
CA LEU A 43 4.32 16.22 3.24
C LEU A 43 3.84 17.44 2.49
N MET A 44 4.75 18.24 1.94
CA MET A 44 4.41 19.49 1.23
C MET A 44 3.56 20.46 2.07
N GLY A 45 3.80 20.49 3.39
CA GLY A 45 3.05 21.32 4.33
C GLY A 45 1.76 20.69 4.89
N GLU A 46 1.29 19.57 4.32
CA GLU A 46 0.08 18.87 4.76
C GLU A 46 0.40 17.74 5.75
N PRO A 47 -0.42 17.49 6.79
CA PRO A 47 -0.22 16.39 7.72
C PRO A 47 -0.13 15.03 7.01
N ALA A 48 0.90 14.25 7.32
CA ALA A 48 1.13 12.95 6.72
C ALA A 48 1.78 11.99 7.72
N THR A 49 1.52 10.69 7.53
CA THR A 49 2.12 9.62 8.34
C THR A 49 2.98 8.74 7.45
N ARG A 50 4.23 8.50 7.87
CA ARG A 50 5.12 7.53 7.24
C ARG A 50 4.91 6.17 7.90
N VAL A 51 4.60 5.16 7.10
CA VAL A 51 4.29 3.80 7.58
C VAL A 51 5.13 2.73 6.87
N LEU A 52 5.40 1.63 7.56
CA LEU A 52 5.87 0.39 6.99
C LEU A 52 4.69 -0.56 6.83
N LEU A 53 4.47 -1.03 5.60
CA LEU A 53 3.41 -1.97 5.25
C LEU A 53 4.02 -3.34 4.99
N ILE A 54 3.52 -4.37 5.67
CA ILE A 54 3.97 -5.75 5.53
C ILE A 54 2.78 -6.60 5.03
N PRO A 55 2.64 -6.78 3.69
CA PRO A 55 1.58 -7.60 3.14
C PRO A 55 1.80 -9.08 3.50
N LYS A 56 0.80 -9.72 4.11
CA LYS A 56 0.78 -11.17 4.35
C LYS A 56 0.12 -11.93 3.19
N THR A 57 -0.69 -11.22 2.40
CA THR A 57 -1.27 -11.69 1.13
C THR A 57 -0.87 -10.75 0.00
N GLY A 58 -0.97 -11.21 -1.26
CA GLY A 58 -0.57 -10.42 -2.45
C GLY A 58 -1.72 -10.10 -3.41
N ARG A 59 -2.80 -9.46 -2.93
CA ARG A 59 -3.92 -9.09 -3.82
C ARG A 59 -3.61 -7.81 -4.61
N ARG A 60 -4.24 -7.66 -5.77
CA ARG A 60 -4.07 -6.48 -6.63
C ARG A 60 -4.54 -5.22 -5.90
N HIS A 61 -3.64 -4.24 -5.77
CA HIS A 61 -3.88 -2.96 -5.07
C HIS A 61 -4.21 -3.10 -3.58
N GLN A 62 -3.82 -4.21 -2.95
CA GLN A 62 -4.14 -4.48 -1.54
C GLN A 62 -3.79 -3.33 -0.61
N LEU A 63 -2.51 -2.91 -0.63
CA LEU A 63 -2.01 -1.85 0.23
C LEU A 63 -2.77 -0.54 0.02
N ARG A 64 -3.07 -0.21 -1.23
CA ARG A 64 -3.78 1.03 -1.61
C ARG A 64 -5.21 1.05 -1.07
N VAL A 65 -5.96 -0.05 -1.23
CA VAL A 65 -7.33 -0.17 -0.71
C VAL A 65 -7.34 -0.22 0.81
N HIS A 66 -6.39 -0.94 1.42
CA HIS A 66 -6.22 -1.01 2.88
C HIS A 66 -5.95 0.37 3.48
N CYS A 67 -5.04 1.15 2.89
CA CYS A 67 -4.80 2.52 3.33
C CYS A 67 -6.03 3.41 3.11
N ALA A 68 -6.58 3.44 1.90
CA ALA A 68 -7.68 4.34 1.57
C ALA A 68 -8.96 4.04 2.36
N VAL A 69 -9.39 2.78 2.43
CA VAL A 69 -10.67 2.40 3.06
C VAL A 69 -10.50 1.84 4.46
N GLY A 70 -9.46 1.01 4.67
CA GLY A 70 -9.24 0.37 5.96
C GLY A 70 -8.78 1.35 7.04
N LEU A 71 -7.91 2.31 6.68
CA LEU A 71 -7.44 3.35 7.60
C LEU A 71 -8.16 4.69 7.42
N GLY A 72 -8.83 4.91 6.28
CA GLY A 72 -9.32 6.24 5.92
C GLY A 72 -8.21 7.21 5.46
N HIS A 73 -6.99 6.72 5.22
CA HIS A 73 -5.83 7.53 4.85
C HIS A 73 -5.22 7.01 3.55
N PRO A 74 -5.59 7.54 2.38
CA PRO A 74 -5.05 7.10 1.10
C PRO A 74 -3.55 7.37 1.00
N ILE A 75 -2.86 6.57 0.19
CA ILE A 75 -1.44 6.77 -0.09
C ILE A 75 -1.29 8.05 -0.91
N ALA A 76 -0.39 8.94 -0.49
CA ALA A 76 -0.08 10.17 -1.20
C ALA A 76 0.32 9.90 -2.67
N GLY A 77 -0.30 10.61 -3.60
CA GLY A 77 -0.15 10.44 -5.05
C GLY A 77 -1.00 9.33 -5.65
N ASP A 78 -1.90 8.72 -4.86
CA ASP A 78 -2.84 7.70 -5.35
C ASP A 78 -4.11 8.32 -5.95
N ILE A 79 -4.02 8.74 -7.22
CA ILE A 79 -5.15 9.32 -7.96
C ILE A 79 -6.38 8.39 -8.08
N THR A 80 -6.22 7.08 -7.87
CA THR A 80 -7.34 6.14 -8.01
C THR A 80 -8.17 6.06 -6.76
N TYR A 81 -7.56 6.01 -5.57
CA TYR A 81 -8.25 5.67 -4.33
C TYR A 81 -8.48 6.87 -3.38
N VAL A 82 -8.06 8.08 -3.77
CA VAL A 82 -8.25 9.32 -3.01
C VAL A 82 -9.68 9.86 -3.01
N ARG A 83 -10.45 9.67 -4.10
CA ARG A 83 -11.80 10.26 -4.24
C ARG A 83 -12.84 9.29 -4.78
N ARG A 84 -12.62 8.77 -6.00
CA ARG A 84 -13.74 8.46 -6.90
C ARG A 84 -14.33 7.04 -6.92
N PRO A 85 -13.66 5.93 -6.52
CA PRO A 85 -14.27 4.60 -6.65
C PRO A 85 -15.25 4.25 -5.51
N PHE A 86 -15.42 5.15 -4.56
CA PHE A 86 -16.13 4.91 -3.32
C PHE A 86 -17.34 5.85 -3.13
N ASP A 87 -17.55 6.79 -4.05
CA ASP A 87 -18.72 7.69 -4.09
C ASP A 87 -19.98 6.94 -4.58
N HIS A 88 -20.33 5.83 -3.93
CA HIS A 88 -21.57 5.11 -4.20
C HIS A 88 -22.63 5.60 -3.21
N PRO A 89 -23.86 5.96 -3.65
CA PRO A 89 -24.89 6.55 -2.79
C PRO A 89 -25.31 5.66 -1.61
N ASN A 90 -25.05 4.36 -1.71
CA ASN A 90 -25.36 3.35 -0.69
C ASN A 90 -24.15 2.96 0.18
N ILE A 91 -22.99 3.62 0.04
CA ILE A 91 -21.85 3.40 0.93
C ILE A 91 -21.56 4.70 1.66
N THR A 92 -21.85 4.72 2.95
CA THR A 92 -21.35 5.74 3.86
C THR A 92 -20.04 5.21 4.43
N TYR A 93 -18.91 5.66 3.89
CA TYR A 93 -17.64 5.41 4.56
C TYR A 93 -17.60 6.19 5.87
N ILE A 94 -17.02 5.57 6.90
CA ILE A 94 -16.99 6.11 8.25
C ILE A 94 -16.19 7.41 8.19
N HIS A 95 -16.90 8.52 8.33
CA HIS A 95 -16.44 9.91 8.38
C HIS A 95 -15.99 10.56 7.06
N ASP A 96 -16.33 11.85 6.97
CA ASP A 96 -15.84 12.88 6.04
C ASP A 96 -14.31 13.10 6.11
N ILE A 97 -13.52 12.09 6.48
CA ILE A 97 -12.05 12.15 6.57
C ILE A 97 -11.44 12.46 5.19
N TYR A 98 -12.10 12.04 4.10
CA TYR A 98 -11.71 12.42 2.74
C TYR A 98 -11.86 13.93 2.47
N ALA A 99 -12.66 14.66 3.24
CA ALA A 99 -12.80 16.12 3.11
C ALA A 99 -11.59 16.90 3.69
N MET A 100 -10.75 16.23 4.50
CA MET A 100 -9.54 16.84 5.11
C MET A 100 -8.28 16.66 4.25
N HIS A 101 -8.30 15.77 3.25
CA HIS A 101 -7.16 15.60 2.35
C HIS A 101 -7.25 16.63 1.21
N ASP A 102 -6.27 17.54 1.13
CA ASP A 102 -6.14 18.42 -0.04
C ASP A 102 -5.80 17.57 -1.27
N VAL A 103 -6.84 17.27 -2.06
CA VAL A 103 -6.72 16.55 -3.33
C VAL A 103 -5.72 17.18 -4.29
N ASN A 104 -5.43 18.48 -4.15
CA ASN A 104 -4.40 19.14 -4.95
C ASN A 104 -3.01 18.58 -4.69
N LEU A 105 -2.73 18.08 -3.48
CA LEU A 105 -1.44 17.46 -3.18
C LEU A 105 -1.21 16.20 -4.02
N ASP A 106 -2.22 15.34 -4.14
CA ASP A 106 -2.11 14.10 -4.92
C ASP A 106 -1.86 14.36 -6.41
N TYR A 107 -2.39 15.46 -6.95
CA TYR A 107 -2.11 15.87 -8.33
C TYR A 107 -0.73 16.54 -8.51
N LYS A 108 -0.10 17.03 -7.43
CA LYS A 108 1.25 17.64 -7.47
C LYS A 108 2.37 16.58 -7.41
N LEU A 109 2.09 15.40 -6.85
CA LEU A 109 3.06 14.32 -6.76
C LEU A 109 3.21 13.62 -8.11
N LYS A 110 4.44 13.50 -8.63
CA LYS A 110 4.75 12.81 -9.90
C LYS A 110 4.51 11.30 -9.81
N HIS A 111 4.68 10.75 -8.61
CA HIS A 111 4.61 9.33 -8.33
C HIS A 111 3.85 9.08 -7.03
N MET A 112 3.22 7.92 -6.95
CA MET A 112 2.63 7.44 -5.72
C MET A 112 3.72 7.12 -4.70
N MET A 113 3.52 7.55 -3.45
CA MET A 113 4.45 7.33 -2.35
C MET A 113 4.34 5.91 -1.78
N LEU A 114 4.45 4.91 -2.64
CA LEU A 114 4.48 3.49 -2.29
C LEU A 114 5.72 2.82 -2.90
N HIS A 115 6.59 2.30 -2.04
CA HIS A 115 7.87 1.73 -2.45
C HIS A 115 8.11 0.36 -1.84
N ALA A 116 8.72 -0.52 -2.63
CA ALA A 116 9.12 -1.85 -2.19
C ALA A 116 10.47 -1.78 -1.46
N TYR A 117 10.41 -1.51 -0.16
CA TYR A 117 11.60 -1.29 0.69
C TYR A 117 12.49 -2.53 0.88
N SER A 118 11.89 -3.70 1.08
CA SER A 118 12.64 -4.95 1.27
C SER A 118 11.86 -6.17 0.82
N MET A 119 12.55 -7.16 0.29
CA MET A 119 11.99 -8.45 -0.10
C MET A 119 12.86 -9.58 0.44
N LYS A 120 12.24 -10.51 1.16
CA LYS A 120 12.87 -11.77 1.61
C LYS A 120 12.25 -12.93 0.84
N ILE A 121 13.08 -13.71 0.15
CA ILE A 121 12.63 -14.87 -0.63
C ILE A 121 13.47 -16.10 -0.32
N LYS A 122 12.82 -17.26 -0.22
CA LYS A 122 13.48 -18.56 -0.04
C LYS A 122 13.36 -19.34 -1.34
N LEU A 123 14.50 -19.67 -1.96
CA LEU A 123 14.55 -20.36 -3.24
C LEU A 123 15.14 -21.76 -3.09
N GLN A 124 14.60 -22.73 -3.84
CA GLN A 124 15.18 -24.06 -4.00
C GLN A 124 16.07 -24.08 -5.24
N ILE A 125 17.35 -24.38 -5.06
CA ILE A 125 18.33 -24.41 -6.16
C ILE A 125 18.30 -25.80 -6.81
N LYS A 126 17.84 -25.89 -8.06
CA LYS A 126 18.00 -27.11 -8.87
C LYS A 126 19.39 -27.09 -9.53
N ASN A 127 20.22 -28.08 -9.23
CA ASN A 127 21.52 -28.25 -9.89
C ASN A 127 21.32 -28.90 -11.27
N ASN A 128 21.63 -28.17 -12.35
CA ASN A 128 21.55 -28.66 -13.74
C ASN A 128 22.82 -29.42 -14.20
N LYS A 129 23.50 -30.16 -13.33
CA LYS A 129 24.51 -31.14 -13.77
C LYS A 129 23.94 -32.54 -13.59
N ALA A 130 23.66 -33.18 -14.73
CA ALA A 130 23.28 -34.57 -14.84
C ALA A 130 24.45 -35.48 -14.39
N ASP A 131 24.17 -36.47 -13.55
CA ASP A 131 24.52 -37.89 -13.82
C ASP A 131 24.18 -38.77 -12.61
N ASN A 132 23.58 -39.92 -12.94
CA ASN A 132 23.45 -41.15 -12.17
C ASN A 132 24.11 -41.18 -10.78
N MET A 133 23.34 -40.94 -9.71
CA MET A 133 23.42 -41.73 -8.47
C MET A 133 22.28 -41.34 -7.53
N ILE A 134 21.59 -42.36 -7.05
CA ILE A 134 20.46 -42.29 -6.13
C ILE A 134 20.98 -41.76 -4.78
N SER A 135 20.78 -40.48 -4.52
CA SER A 135 20.59 -39.98 -3.15
C SER A 135 19.49 -38.92 -3.18
N HIS A 136 18.36 -39.21 -2.55
CA HIS A 136 17.22 -38.31 -2.44
C HIS A 136 17.51 -37.19 -1.42
N GLN A 137 18.54 -36.37 -1.64
CA GLN A 137 18.69 -35.13 -0.88
C GLN A 137 17.84 -34.05 -1.52
N LEU A 138 16.83 -33.56 -0.78
CA LEU A 138 16.02 -32.43 -1.19
C LEU A 138 16.93 -31.22 -1.48
N PRO A 139 16.65 -30.43 -2.55
CA PRO A 139 17.45 -29.25 -2.87
C PRO A 139 17.53 -28.33 -1.65
N LYS A 140 18.75 -27.91 -1.29
CA LYS A 140 18.94 -26.98 -0.16
C LYS A 140 18.21 -25.67 -0.44
N MET A 141 17.38 -25.27 0.51
CA MET A 141 16.70 -23.98 0.47
C MET A 141 17.70 -22.90 0.86
N LYS A 142 17.82 -21.84 0.06
CA LYS A 142 18.64 -20.67 0.37
C LYS A 142 17.75 -19.44 0.51
N GLU A 143 17.99 -18.67 1.55
CA GLU A 143 17.31 -17.40 1.80
C GLU A 143 18.08 -16.25 1.15
N TYR A 144 17.36 -15.38 0.47
CA TYR A 144 17.85 -14.18 -0.16
C TYR A 144 17.08 -12.98 0.39
N GLN A 145 17.81 -11.94 0.77
CA GLN A 145 17.24 -10.69 1.25
C GLN A 145 17.70 -9.56 0.32
N PHE A 146 16.72 -8.83 -0.19
CA PHE A 146 16.91 -7.63 -0.99
C PHE A 146 16.45 -6.43 -0.17
N HIS A 147 17.17 -5.34 -0.31
CA HIS A 147 16.91 -4.08 0.37
C HIS A 147 17.20 -2.93 -0.57
N THR A 148 16.44 -1.86 -0.44
CA THR A 148 16.71 -0.60 -1.12
C THR A 148 17.08 0.44 -0.06
N ASP A 149 18.34 0.88 -0.04
CA ASP A 149 18.82 1.89 0.90
C ASP A 149 18.42 3.32 0.47
N ASP A 150 18.11 3.50 -0.81
CA ASP A 150 17.72 4.79 -1.35
C ASP A 150 16.30 5.14 -0.94
N ASN A 151 16.13 6.37 -0.45
CA ASN A 151 14.82 6.95 -0.22
C ASN A 151 14.27 7.46 -1.57
N PRO A 152 13.40 6.71 -2.26
CA PRO A 152 13.08 6.98 -3.67
C PRO A 152 12.13 8.17 -3.84
N PHE A 153 11.69 8.78 -2.75
CA PHE A 153 10.68 9.84 -2.75
C PHE A 153 11.24 11.22 -2.44
N PHE A 154 12.43 11.28 -1.85
CA PHE A 154 13.02 12.52 -1.35
C PHE A 154 14.44 12.62 -1.92
N ASP A 155 14.51 12.80 -3.24
CA ASP A 155 15.72 13.31 -3.88
C ASP A 155 15.84 14.79 -3.51
N VAL A 156 17.05 15.28 -3.27
CA VAL A 156 17.35 16.71 -3.08
C VAL A 156 16.87 17.58 -4.24
N ASN A 157 16.65 17.00 -5.43
CA ASN A 157 16.10 17.68 -6.60
C ASN A 157 14.58 17.57 -6.74
N ASP A 158 13.94 16.64 -6.03
CA ASP A 158 12.48 16.56 -6.01
C ASP A 158 11.97 17.49 -4.90
N ALA A 159 11.08 18.42 -5.27
CA ALA A 159 10.54 19.43 -4.37
C ALA A 159 9.64 18.86 -3.24
N TYR A 160 9.65 17.55 -3.01
CA TYR A 160 8.86 16.88 -1.99
C TYR A 160 9.55 17.05 -0.64
N LEU A 161 9.06 18.00 0.16
CA LEU A 161 9.59 18.27 1.49
C LEU A 161 8.83 17.41 2.52
N TRP A 162 9.56 16.49 3.16
CA TRP A 162 9.10 15.86 4.40
C TRP A 162 9.66 16.61 5.60
N GLU A 163 8.75 17.12 6.41
CA GLU A 163 9.07 17.78 7.67
C GLU A 163 8.68 16.85 8.81
N LYS A 164 9.63 16.50 9.67
CA LYS A 164 9.30 15.76 10.90
C LYS A 164 8.52 16.68 11.81
N ASP A 165 7.46 16.15 12.40
CA ASP A 165 6.76 16.87 13.45
C ASP A 165 7.58 16.85 14.75
N GLU A 166 8.07 18.03 15.17
CA GLU A 166 8.87 18.21 16.38
C GLU A 166 8.04 17.97 17.66
N GLU A 167 6.72 18.18 17.59
CA GLU A 167 5.78 18.02 18.72
C GLU A 167 5.52 16.54 19.07
N SER A 168 5.64 15.66 18.06
CA SER A 168 5.51 14.20 18.22
C SER A 168 6.70 13.53 18.93
N LYS A 169 7.76 14.25 19.30
CA LYS A 169 8.95 13.69 19.99
C LYS A 169 8.63 13.08 21.36
N GLY A 170 7.51 13.45 21.99
CA GLY A 170 7.07 12.95 23.30
C GLY A 170 6.08 11.79 23.25
N ILE A 171 5.54 11.46 22.07
CA ILE A 171 4.72 10.26 21.91
C ILE A 171 5.70 9.10 21.86
N VAL A 172 5.77 8.33 22.95
CA VAL A 172 6.49 7.06 22.98
C VAL A 172 6.17 6.33 21.69
N MET A 173 7.21 5.87 20.97
CA MET A 173 7.12 4.93 19.85
C MET A 173 6.53 3.59 20.35
N ALA A 174 5.36 3.62 20.97
CA ALA A 174 4.46 2.49 21.01
C ALA A 174 4.25 2.19 19.54
N THR A 175 4.91 1.14 19.09
CA THR A 175 4.78 0.63 17.73
C THR A 175 3.31 0.25 17.61
N ILE A 176 2.47 1.18 17.16
CA ILE A 176 1.06 0.90 16.89
C ILE A 176 1.10 -0.05 15.71
N MET A 177 0.98 -1.33 16.06
CA MET A 177 1.05 -2.45 15.15
C MET A 177 -0.38 -2.88 14.92
N ASP A 178 -0.98 -2.31 13.88
CA ASP A 178 -2.33 -2.65 13.50
C ASP A 178 -2.32 -3.69 12.39
N THR A 179 -3.37 -4.50 12.40
CA THR A 179 -3.60 -5.52 11.38
C THR A 179 -4.85 -5.13 10.63
N LEU A 180 -4.68 -4.87 9.32
CA LEU A 180 -5.80 -4.64 8.43
C LEU A 180 -6.22 -5.96 7.81
N GLU A 181 -7.31 -6.49 8.36
CA GLU A 181 -8.01 -7.65 7.85
C GLU A 181 -9.20 -7.21 7.01
N GLY A 182 -9.45 -7.92 5.92
CA GLY A 182 -10.63 -7.69 5.11
C GLY A 182 -10.61 -8.50 3.84
N CYS A 183 -11.69 -8.44 3.07
CA CYS A 183 -11.78 -9.15 1.82
C CYS A 183 -11.80 -8.15 0.64
N ILE A 184 -10.79 -8.24 -0.24
CA ILE A 184 -10.63 -7.42 -1.44
C ILE A 184 -10.47 -8.25 -2.71
#